data_AF-A0A0D2LZP8-F1
#
_entry.id   AF-A0A0D2LZP8-F1
#
_cell.length_a   1.000
_cell.length_b   1.000
_cell.length_c   1.000
_cell.angle_alpha   90.00
_cell.angle_beta   90.00
_cell.angle_gamma   90.00
#
_symmetry.space_group_name_H-M   'P 1'
#
loop_
_entity.id
_entity.type
_entity.pdbx_description
1 polymer ?
#
loop_
_entity_poly.entity_id
_entity_poly.type
_entity_poly.pdbx_seq_one_letter_code
_entity_poly.pdbx_strand_id
1 'polypeptide(L)'
;MQAQAGTPPASVAGVEVVGSLDGLVAAVEQDASFWCDGLAPGGPVKTAQQQAVFTAGEIAALLAGRRGVAIVQLFNGWDRDKGQPVYTPFALPLLERALAAPGVGFVGSVAPGGAGLTAVLHADREPFASWAAHLASFGCQANVVAGSAYYKLLIGHLLGYKPANVLGYAESAEAVSRELQKQVEDDIRGLSRVKARLPWSADDPPPTTKPSKKPKAAAAGGKGGKGFAAGKAAVRSR
;
A
#
# COMPACT_ATOMS: atom_id res chain seq x y z
N MET A 1 -9.81 23.58 54.40
CA MET A 1 -9.29 22.71 53.31
C MET A 1 -10.37 22.66 52.23
N GLN A 2 -10.15 23.33 51.09
CA GLN A 2 -11.07 23.23 49.95
C GLN A 2 -10.69 21.99 49.15
N ALA A 3 -11.63 21.05 49.01
CA ALA A 3 -11.47 19.90 48.14
C ALA A 3 -11.48 20.38 46.68
N GLN A 4 -10.39 20.15 45.95
CA GLN A 4 -10.41 20.25 44.49
C GLN A 4 -11.30 19.12 43.98
N ALA A 5 -12.53 19.46 43.60
CA ALA A 5 -13.34 18.57 42.79
C ALA A 5 -12.60 18.35 41.47
N GLY A 6 -12.10 17.12 41.26
CA GLY A 6 -11.44 16.74 40.03
C GLY A 6 -12.34 16.98 38.82
N THR A 7 -11.75 17.14 37.64
CA THR A 7 -12.48 17.31 36.38
C THR A 7 -13.55 16.21 36.26
N PRO A 8 -14.83 16.56 36.02
CA PRO A 8 -15.87 15.55 35.85
C PRO A 8 -15.49 14.58 34.73
N PRO A 9 -15.79 13.28 34.88
CA PRO A 9 -15.48 12.29 33.86
C PRO A 9 -16.17 12.69 32.55
N ALA A 10 -15.47 12.52 31.43
CA ALA A 10 -16.05 12.74 30.11
C ALA A 10 -17.30 11.86 29.97
N SER A 11 -18.44 12.48 29.63
CA SER A 11 -19.68 11.78 29.33
C SER A 11 -19.93 11.78 27.83
N VAL A 12 -20.37 10.64 27.29
CA VAL A 12 -20.74 10.52 25.88
C VAL A 12 -22.13 11.10 25.70
N ALA A 13 -22.24 12.19 24.94
CA ALA A 13 -23.51 12.88 24.70
C ALA A 13 -24.40 12.19 23.65
N GLY A 14 -23.81 11.35 22.80
CA GLY A 14 -24.52 10.61 21.75
C GLY A 14 -23.58 9.74 20.92
N VAL A 15 -24.16 8.79 20.20
CA VAL A 15 -23.47 7.93 19.23
C VAL A 15 -24.28 7.94 17.94
N GLU A 16 -23.61 8.19 16.82
CA GLU A 16 -24.19 8.17 15.48
C GLU A 16 -23.45 7.15 14.61
N VAL A 17 -24.19 6.36 13.84
CA VAL A 17 -23.61 5.46 12.83
C VAL A 17 -23.41 6.25 11.55
N VAL A 18 -22.15 6.58 11.25
CA VAL A 18 -21.77 7.38 10.07
C VAL A 18 -21.37 6.54 8.85
N GLY A 19 -21.41 5.21 8.96
CA GLY A 19 -21.10 4.28 7.87
C GLY A 19 -20.96 2.82 8.31
N SER A 20 -20.88 1.90 7.34
CA SER A 20 -20.67 0.47 7.56
C SER A 20 -19.69 -0.12 6.53
N LEU A 21 -19.08 -1.26 6.87
CA LEU A 21 -18.20 -1.99 5.96
C LEU A 21 -18.97 -2.42 4.70
N ASP A 22 -20.17 -2.97 4.85
CA ASP A 22 -20.99 -3.42 3.72
C ASP A 22 -21.41 -2.24 2.83
N GLY A 23 -21.72 -1.09 3.43
CA GLY A 23 -22.01 0.13 2.69
C GLY A 23 -20.81 0.62 1.89
N LEU A 24 -19.59 0.55 2.44
CA LEU A 24 -18.37 0.87 1.72
C LEU A 24 -18.13 -0.09 0.54
N VAL A 25 -18.29 -1.39 0.75
CA VAL A 25 -18.11 -2.41 -0.31
C VAL A 25 -19.13 -2.19 -1.43
N ALA A 26 -20.40 -2.00 -1.10
CA ALA A 26 -21.46 -1.72 -2.07
C ALA A 26 -21.19 -0.44 -2.88
N ALA A 27 -20.71 0.63 -2.22
CA ALA A 27 -20.34 1.87 -2.89
C ALA A 27 -19.20 1.66 -3.90
N VAL A 28 -18.19 0.87 -3.54
CA VAL A 28 -17.08 0.54 -4.44
C VAL A 28 -17.53 -0.31 -5.63
N GLU A 29 -18.42 -1.28 -5.41
CA GLU A 29 -18.96 -2.13 -6.48
C GLU A 29 -19.78 -1.31 -7.49
N GLN A 30 -20.56 -0.35 -6.98
CA GLN A 30 -21.36 0.58 -7.78
C GLN A 30 -20.47 1.55 -8.58
N ASP A 31 -19.53 2.22 -7.92
CA ASP A 31 -18.57 3.12 -8.56
C ASP A 31 -17.25 3.20 -7.79
N ALA A 32 -16.21 2.57 -8.35
CA ALA A 32 -14.89 2.54 -7.74
C ALA A 32 -14.02 3.78 -8.07
N SER A 33 -14.53 4.73 -8.88
CA SER A 33 -13.77 5.87 -9.42
C SER A 33 -13.01 6.64 -8.33
N PHE A 34 -13.68 6.95 -7.22
CA PHE A 34 -13.11 7.68 -6.10
C PHE A 34 -11.83 7.04 -5.52
N TRP A 35 -11.74 5.71 -5.55
CA TRP A 35 -10.59 4.96 -5.04
C TRP A 35 -9.62 4.49 -6.12
N CYS A 36 -9.99 4.58 -7.41
CA CYS A 36 -9.18 4.05 -8.52
C CYS A 36 -8.57 5.14 -9.40
N ASP A 37 -9.14 6.34 -9.43
CA ASP A 37 -8.76 7.34 -10.43
C ASP A 37 -7.62 8.27 -9.97
N GLY A 38 -7.33 8.32 -8.68
CA GLY A 38 -6.54 9.40 -8.08
C GLY A 38 -7.33 10.71 -8.01
N LEU A 39 -6.77 11.71 -7.31
CA LEU A 39 -7.44 13.00 -7.17
C LEU A 39 -7.22 13.86 -8.41
N ALA A 40 -8.30 14.38 -9.00
CA ALA A 40 -8.20 15.31 -10.11
C ALA A 40 -7.52 16.63 -9.69
N PRO A 41 -6.76 17.30 -10.57
CA PRO A 41 -6.16 18.59 -10.27
C PRO A 41 -7.25 19.62 -9.98
N GLY A 42 -7.15 20.32 -8.84
CA GLY A 42 -8.21 21.23 -8.36
C GLY A 42 -9.51 20.54 -7.93
N GLY A 43 -9.52 19.21 -7.81
CA GLY A 43 -10.65 18.45 -7.31
C GLY A 43 -10.97 18.74 -5.84
N PRO A 44 -12.17 18.36 -5.38
CA PRO A 44 -12.59 18.62 -4.00
C PRO A 44 -11.67 17.91 -3.00
N VAL A 45 -11.40 18.60 -1.88
CA VAL A 45 -10.70 18.00 -0.74
C VAL A 45 -11.58 16.90 -0.15
N LYS A 46 -10.97 15.76 0.19
CA LYS A 46 -11.69 14.64 0.84
C LYS A 46 -12.27 15.10 2.18
N THR A 47 -13.50 14.69 2.46
CA THR A 47 -14.05 14.86 3.81
C THR A 47 -13.29 13.99 4.81
N ALA A 48 -13.42 14.29 6.11
CA ALA A 48 -12.79 13.47 7.16
C ALA A 48 -13.23 12.00 7.08
N GLN A 49 -14.52 11.75 6.81
CA GLN A 49 -15.06 10.40 6.64
C GLN A 49 -14.46 9.71 5.41
N GLN A 50 -14.41 10.39 4.27
CA GLN A 50 -13.79 9.86 3.04
C GLN A 50 -12.31 9.54 3.24
N GLN A 51 -11.58 10.42 3.94
CA GLN A 51 -10.18 10.22 4.26
C GLN A 51 -9.98 9.02 5.21
N ALA A 52 -10.87 8.84 6.18
CA ALA A 52 -10.80 7.75 7.14
C ALA A 52 -10.99 6.37 6.50
N VAL A 53 -11.86 6.25 5.49
CA VAL A 53 -12.11 4.96 4.81
C VAL A 53 -11.35 4.80 3.49
N PHE A 54 -10.43 5.72 3.16
CA PHE A 54 -9.78 5.74 1.85
C PHE A 54 -9.01 4.44 1.57
N THR A 55 -8.11 4.05 2.48
CA THR A 55 -7.34 2.80 2.38
C THR A 55 -8.25 1.58 2.28
N ALA A 56 -9.31 1.53 3.10
CA ALA A 56 -10.28 0.45 3.07
C ALA A 56 -10.96 0.33 1.70
N GLY A 57 -11.40 1.45 1.11
CA GLY A 57 -12.00 1.43 -0.21
C GLY A 57 -11.01 1.08 -1.34
N GLU A 58 -9.73 1.43 -1.21
CA GLU A 58 -8.70 0.95 -2.14
C GLU A 58 -8.55 -0.59 -2.09
N ILE A 59 -8.57 -1.19 -0.89
CA ILE A 59 -8.54 -2.65 -0.74
C ILE A 59 -9.83 -3.29 -1.30
N ALA A 60 -10.99 -2.70 -1.02
CA ALA A 60 -12.26 -3.19 -1.57
C ALA A 60 -12.28 -3.10 -3.11
N ALA A 61 -11.73 -2.05 -3.70
CA ALA A 61 -11.65 -1.89 -5.14
C ALA A 61 -10.71 -2.92 -5.77
N LEU A 62 -9.62 -3.28 -5.08
CA LEU A 62 -8.78 -4.41 -5.48
C LEU A 62 -9.61 -5.68 -5.48
N LEU A 63 -10.24 -6.04 -4.36
CA LEU A 63 -11.08 -7.24 -4.23
C LEU A 63 -12.21 -7.33 -5.28
N ALA A 64 -12.79 -6.20 -5.66
CA ALA A 64 -13.82 -6.11 -6.70
C ALA A 64 -13.27 -6.22 -8.13
N GLY A 65 -11.97 -6.44 -8.32
CA GLY A 65 -11.34 -6.50 -9.63
C GLY A 65 -11.06 -5.13 -10.26
N ARG A 66 -11.50 -4.02 -9.64
CA ARG A 66 -11.56 -2.68 -10.23
C ARG A 66 -10.22 -1.94 -10.29
N ARG A 67 -9.22 -2.41 -9.54
CA ARG A 67 -7.82 -1.97 -9.62
C ARG A 67 -6.90 -3.16 -9.39
N GLY A 68 -5.69 -3.11 -9.94
CA GLY A 68 -4.76 -4.24 -9.86
C GLY A 68 -3.71 -4.17 -8.76
N VAL A 69 -3.46 -2.99 -8.17
CA VAL A 69 -2.49 -2.79 -7.08
C VAL A 69 -3.08 -1.85 -6.04
N ALA A 70 -2.92 -2.15 -4.75
CA ALA A 70 -3.27 -1.29 -3.63
C ALA A 70 -2.15 -1.26 -2.58
N ILE A 71 -1.96 -0.12 -1.92
CA ILE A 71 -0.92 0.07 -0.91
C ILE A 71 -1.58 0.22 0.46
N VAL A 72 -1.18 -0.62 1.41
CA VAL A 72 -1.65 -0.56 2.79
C VAL A 72 -0.47 -0.27 3.70
N GLN A 73 -0.44 0.95 4.26
CA GLN A 73 0.60 1.32 5.20
C GLN A 73 0.35 0.65 6.56
N LEU A 74 1.19 -0.33 6.88
CA LEU A 74 1.11 -1.11 8.12
C LEU A 74 1.75 -0.38 9.30
N PHE A 75 2.84 0.36 9.02
CA PHE A 75 3.56 1.13 10.03
C PHE A 75 4.00 2.49 9.47
N ASN A 76 3.75 3.53 10.25
CA ASN A 76 4.21 4.90 10.12
C ASN A 76 5.14 5.23 11.29
N GLY A 77 6.44 5.35 11.01
CA GLY A 77 7.46 5.66 12.02
C GLY A 77 7.91 7.12 12.04
N TRP A 78 7.45 7.97 11.11
CA TRP A 78 7.90 9.37 11.00
C TRP A 78 6.89 10.40 11.50
N ASP A 79 5.60 10.07 11.56
CA ASP A 79 4.55 10.98 12.03
C ASP A 79 3.75 10.31 13.16
N ARG A 80 4.23 10.49 14.40
CA ARG A 80 3.68 9.84 15.59
C ARG A 80 2.28 10.35 15.95
N ASP A 81 1.95 11.56 15.55
CA ASP A 81 0.69 12.23 15.91
C ASP A 81 -0.49 11.75 15.04
N LYS A 82 -0.20 11.22 13.84
CA LYS A 82 -1.23 10.69 12.92
C LYS A 82 -1.66 9.25 13.19
N GLY A 83 -1.07 8.58 14.19
CA GLY A 83 -1.33 7.18 14.47
C GLY A 83 -0.90 6.25 13.33
N GLN A 84 -1.39 5.00 13.37
CA GLN A 84 -1.04 3.98 12.38
C GLN A 84 -2.17 3.81 11.34
N PRO A 85 -1.90 3.99 10.04
CA PRO A 85 -2.94 3.98 9.01
C PRO A 85 -3.72 2.65 8.91
N VAL A 86 -3.09 1.53 9.28
CA VAL A 86 -3.75 0.22 9.29
C VAL A 86 -4.95 0.16 10.26
N TYR A 87 -4.99 0.99 11.30
CA TYR A 87 -6.10 1.05 12.26
C TYR A 87 -7.20 2.03 11.85
N THR A 88 -7.14 2.58 10.63
CA THR A 88 -8.28 3.33 10.09
C THR A 88 -9.51 2.43 9.92
N PRO A 89 -10.73 3.00 9.97
CA PRO A 89 -11.95 2.20 9.90
C PRO A 89 -11.97 1.23 8.71
N PHE A 90 -12.33 -0.02 9.00
CA PHE A 90 -12.49 -1.11 8.03
C PHE A 90 -11.20 -1.60 7.32
N ALA A 91 -10.05 -0.96 7.51
CA ALA A 91 -8.82 -1.34 6.82
C ALA A 91 -8.33 -2.75 7.20
N LEU A 92 -8.27 -3.07 8.50
CA LEU A 92 -7.88 -4.41 8.99
C LEU A 92 -8.75 -5.55 8.47
N PRO A 93 -10.10 -5.55 8.65
CA PRO A 93 -10.92 -6.66 8.17
C PRO A 93 -10.87 -6.81 6.64
N LEU A 94 -10.70 -5.73 5.88
CA LEU A 94 -10.51 -5.82 4.43
C LEU A 94 -9.11 -6.33 4.04
N LEU A 95 -8.07 -5.96 4.79
CA LEU A 95 -6.73 -6.51 4.59
C LEU A 95 -6.73 -8.03 4.83
N GLU A 96 -7.36 -8.49 5.91
CA GLU A 96 -7.51 -9.92 6.20
C GLU A 96 -8.25 -10.64 5.06
N ARG A 97 -9.36 -10.06 4.57
CA ARG A 97 -10.09 -10.58 3.42
C ARG A 97 -9.23 -10.63 2.15
N ALA A 98 -8.43 -9.61 1.89
CA ALA A 98 -7.55 -9.55 0.72
C ALA A 98 -6.44 -10.61 0.78
N LEU A 99 -5.83 -10.79 1.96
CA LEU A 99 -4.79 -11.81 2.16
C LEU A 99 -5.33 -13.24 2.05
N ALA A 100 -6.62 -13.46 2.32
CA ALA A 100 -7.29 -14.74 2.15
C ALA A 100 -7.89 -14.94 0.74
N ALA A 101 -7.96 -13.91 -0.08
CA ALA A 101 -8.64 -13.96 -1.38
C ALA A 101 -7.79 -14.68 -2.43
N PRO A 102 -8.35 -15.66 -3.17
CA PRO A 102 -7.64 -16.27 -4.29
C PRO A 102 -7.35 -15.23 -5.38
N GLY A 103 -6.17 -15.31 -5.99
CA GLY A 103 -5.76 -14.39 -7.02
C GLY A 103 -5.31 -13.02 -6.52
N VAL A 104 -5.15 -12.83 -5.20
CA VAL A 104 -4.50 -11.66 -4.60
C VAL A 104 -3.14 -12.10 -4.02
N GLY A 105 -2.08 -11.43 -4.45
CA GLY A 105 -0.74 -11.53 -3.88
C GLY A 105 -0.40 -10.31 -3.05
N PHE A 106 0.68 -10.40 -2.27
CA PHE A 106 1.23 -9.26 -1.56
C PHE A 106 2.76 -9.30 -1.50
N VAL A 107 3.36 -8.12 -1.46
CA VAL A 107 4.79 -7.93 -1.22
C VAL A 107 4.99 -6.93 -0.09
N GLY A 108 5.83 -7.28 0.88
CA GLY A 108 6.25 -6.35 1.93
C GLY A 108 7.23 -5.32 1.40
N SER A 109 6.97 -4.05 1.70
CA SER A 109 7.78 -2.88 1.33
C SER A 109 8.23 -2.18 2.61
N VAL A 110 9.55 -2.12 2.82
CA VAL A 110 10.15 -1.44 3.97
C VAL A 110 10.72 -0.11 3.50
N ALA A 111 10.32 0.98 4.16
CA ALA A 111 10.83 2.30 3.83
C ALA A 111 12.35 2.38 4.07
N PRO A 112 13.09 3.17 3.28
CA PRO A 112 14.48 3.47 3.58
C PRO A 112 14.68 3.90 5.03
N GLY A 113 15.73 3.38 5.68
CA GLY A 113 16.01 3.64 7.10
C GLY A 113 15.06 2.96 8.09
N GLY A 114 14.18 2.06 7.63
CA GLY A 114 13.24 1.34 8.51
C GLY A 114 12.12 2.22 9.07
N ALA A 115 11.90 3.39 8.47
CA ALA A 115 10.94 4.38 8.95
C ALA A 115 9.46 3.97 8.78
N GLY A 116 9.18 2.90 8.04
CA GLY A 116 7.83 2.44 7.79
C GLY A 116 7.75 1.05 7.18
N LEU A 117 6.56 0.46 7.28
CA LEU A 117 6.22 -0.82 6.67
C LEU A 117 4.93 -0.68 5.88
N THR A 118 4.88 -1.35 4.74
CA THR A 118 3.75 -1.31 3.82
C THR A 118 3.54 -2.66 3.18
N ALA A 119 2.29 -3.09 3.07
CA ALA A 119 1.89 -4.20 2.23
C ALA A 119 1.46 -3.64 0.88
N VAL A 120 2.13 -4.06 -0.19
CA VAL A 120 1.70 -3.80 -1.57
C VAL A 120 0.87 -5.00 -1.99
N LEU A 121 -0.45 -4.85 -1.94
CA LEU A 121 -1.40 -5.85 -2.41
C LEU A 121 -1.52 -5.75 -3.93
N HIS A 122 -1.66 -6.87 -4.62
CA HIS A 122 -1.82 -6.89 -6.06
C HIS A 122 -2.65 -8.07 -6.53
N ALA A 123 -3.26 -7.96 -7.71
CA ALA A 123 -3.75 -9.12 -8.42
C ALA A 123 -2.56 -10.04 -8.77
N ASP A 124 -2.67 -11.34 -8.50
CA ASP A 124 -1.62 -12.34 -8.70
C ASP A 124 -1.49 -12.73 -10.18
N ARG A 125 -1.13 -11.74 -10.99
CA ARG A 125 -0.95 -11.82 -12.45
C ARG A 125 -0.18 -10.62 -12.96
N GLU A 126 0.31 -10.74 -14.18
CA GLU A 126 0.94 -9.62 -14.88
C GLU A 126 -0.12 -8.62 -15.42
N PRO A 127 0.19 -7.31 -15.45
CA PRO A 127 1.46 -6.71 -15.04
C PRO A 127 1.57 -6.41 -13.54
N PHE A 128 0.49 -6.62 -12.79
CA PHE A 128 0.34 -6.13 -11.42
C PHE A 128 1.36 -6.74 -10.43
N ALA A 129 1.71 -8.01 -10.59
CA ALA A 129 2.74 -8.65 -9.76
C ALA A 129 4.12 -7.99 -9.93
N SER A 130 4.56 -7.75 -11.18
CA SER A 130 5.82 -7.06 -11.46
C SER A 130 5.80 -5.60 -11.01
N TRP A 131 4.66 -4.92 -11.17
CA TRP A 131 4.47 -3.56 -10.65
C TRP A 131 4.59 -3.49 -9.13
N ALA A 132 3.95 -4.42 -8.41
CA ALA A 132 4.01 -4.48 -6.96
C ALA A 132 5.43 -4.79 -6.43
N ALA A 133 6.13 -5.73 -7.07
CA ALA A 133 7.53 -6.01 -6.75
C ALA A 133 8.42 -4.78 -6.96
N HIS A 134 8.20 -4.03 -8.04
CA HIS A 134 8.95 -2.80 -8.30
C HIS A 134 8.68 -1.72 -7.26
N LEU A 135 7.41 -1.44 -6.92
CA LEU A 135 7.04 -0.53 -5.84
C LEU A 135 7.70 -0.91 -4.50
N ALA A 136 7.72 -2.20 -4.18
CA ALA A 136 8.35 -2.69 -2.96
C ALA A 136 9.87 -2.54 -2.97
N SER A 137 10.52 -2.64 -4.13
CA SER A 137 11.98 -2.62 -4.27
C SER A 137 12.63 -1.31 -3.81
N PHE A 138 11.93 -0.18 -3.92
CA PHE A 138 12.41 1.13 -3.48
C PHE A 138 11.72 1.59 -2.18
N GLY A 139 10.98 0.71 -1.51
CA GLY A 139 10.31 1.04 -0.26
C GLY A 139 9.15 2.02 -0.43
N CYS A 140 8.38 1.91 -1.53
CA CYS A 140 7.26 2.81 -1.80
C CYS A 140 6.32 2.89 -0.60
N GLN A 141 6.17 4.10 -0.08
CA GLN A 141 5.16 4.48 0.89
C GLN A 141 4.57 5.81 0.45
N ALA A 142 3.26 5.97 0.64
CA ALA A 142 2.43 7.00 0.04
C ALA A 142 3.05 8.42 0.00
N ASN A 143 3.86 8.81 0.99
CA ASN A 143 4.47 10.14 1.06
C ASN A 143 6.00 10.20 1.21
N VAL A 144 6.71 9.09 1.43
CA VAL A 144 8.16 9.13 1.75
C VAL A 144 9.05 9.10 0.51
N VAL A 145 8.64 8.36 -0.53
CA VAL A 145 9.46 8.18 -1.75
C VAL A 145 9.05 9.11 -2.89
N ALA A 146 7.85 9.70 -2.83
CA ALA A 146 7.30 10.57 -3.87
C ALA A 146 7.85 12.02 -3.83
N GLY A 147 9.12 12.20 -3.47
CA GLY A 147 9.76 13.52 -3.37
C GLY A 147 10.03 14.19 -4.72
N SER A 148 10.17 13.41 -5.80
CA SER A 148 10.40 13.92 -7.16
C SER A 148 9.23 13.64 -8.09
N ALA A 149 9.09 14.45 -9.14
CA ALA A 149 8.11 14.26 -10.20
C ALA A 149 8.20 12.87 -10.84
N TYR A 150 9.42 12.34 -11.03
CA TYR A 150 9.63 10.98 -11.54
C TYR A 150 8.86 9.94 -10.71
N TYR A 151 9.07 9.93 -9.38
CA TYR A 151 8.42 8.95 -8.51
C TYR A 151 6.92 9.18 -8.39
N LYS A 152 6.45 10.43 -8.42
CA LYS A 152 5.01 10.74 -8.42
C LYS A 152 4.31 10.15 -9.65
N LEU A 153 4.89 10.34 -10.83
CA LEU A 153 4.38 9.76 -12.07
C LEU A 153 4.42 8.24 -12.02
N LEU A 154 5.60 7.67 -11.72
CA LEU A 154 5.82 6.23 -11.70
C LEU A 154 4.85 5.52 -10.75
N ILE A 155 4.77 5.98 -9.49
CA ILE A 155 3.89 5.39 -8.49
C ILE A 155 2.43 5.53 -8.92
N GLY A 156 2.00 6.72 -9.37
CA GLY A 156 0.62 6.95 -9.78
C GLY A 156 0.18 6.03 -10.92
N HIS A 157 1.03 5.84 -11.93
CA HIS A 157 0.75 4.94 -13.04
C HIS A 157 0.74 3.46 -12.62
N LEU A 158 1.67 3.01 -11.78
CA LEU A 158 1.71 1.62 -11.29
C LEU A 158 0.51 1.28 -10.39
N LEU A 159 -0.03 2.27 -9.68
CA LEU A 159 -1.27 2.13 -8.92
C LEU A 159 -2.53 2.13 -9.79
N GLY A 160 -2.40 2.47 -11.07
CA GLY A 160 -3.49 2.49 -12.04
C GLY A 160 -4.37 3.74 -11.98
N TYR A 161 -3.90 4.83 -11.35
CA TYR A 161 -4.61 6.10 -11.35
C TYR A 161 -4.72 6.69 -12.76
N LYS A 162 -5.73 7.55 -12.98
CA LYS A 162 -5.94 8.18 -14.29
C LYS A 162 -4.71 9.03 -14.66
N PRO A 163 -4.16 8.89 -15.89
CA PRO A 163 -2.97 9.62 -16.30
C PRO A 163 -3.03 11.14 -16.09
N ALA A 164 -4.18 11.76 -16.37
CA ALA A 164 -4.38 13.20 -16.16
C ALA A 164 -4.31 13.61 -14.68
N ASN A 165 -4.80 12.75 -13.78
CA ASN A 165 -4.76 13.00 -12.34
C ASN A 165 -3.34 12.84 -11.79
N VAL A 166 -2.64 11.80 -12.27
CA VAL A 166 -1.22 11.56 -11.93
C VAL A 166 -0.34 12.72 -12.37
N LEU A 167 -0.53 13.19 -13.62
CA LEU A 167 0.23 14.31 -14.16
C LEU A 167 0.00 15.59 -13.35
N GLY A 168 -1.24 15.99 -13.10
CA GLY A 168 -1.48 17.23 -12.36
C GLY A 168 -1.10 17.15 -10.88
N TYR A 169 -1.07 15.96 -10.27
CA TYR A 169 -0.45 15.78 -8.94
C TYR A 169 1.07 15.91 -8.98
N ALA A 170 1.73 15.39 -10.01
CA ALA A 170 3.17 15.56 -10.19
C ALA A 170 3.53 17.05 -10.41
N GLU A 171 2.73 17.74 -11.23
CA GLU A 171 2.90 19.17 -11.57
C GLU A 171 2.61 20.12 -10.40
N SER A 172 1.94 19.67 -9.34
CA SER A 172 1.64 20.51 -8.18
C SER A 172 2.87 20.90 -7.37
N ALA A 173 4.03 20.28 -7.62
CA ALA A 173 5.29 20.61 -6.94
C ALA A 173 6.36 21.15 -7.89
N GLU A 174 6.40 20.65 -9.13
CA GLU A 174 7.38 21.06 -10.14
C GLU A 174 6.87 20.75 -11.55
N ALA A 175 7.31 21.50 -12.56
CA ALA A 175 6.89 21.27 -13.94
C ALA A 175 7.39 19.91 -14.47
N VAL A 176 6.52 19.17 -15.16
CA VAL A 176 6.81 17.85 -15.70
C VAL A 176 7.08 17.93 -17.20
N SER A 177 8.31 17.60 -17.64
CA SER A 177 8.64 17.59 -19.07
C SER A 177 8.07 16.37 -19.81
N ARG A 178 7.97 16.44 -21.13
CA ARG A 178 7.53 15.31 -21.97
C ARG A 178 8.56 14.18 -21.98
N GLU A 179 9.84 14.52 -21.90
CA GLU A 179 10.94 13.56 -21.83
C GLU A 179 10.83 12.73 -20.55
N LEU A 180 10.49 13.37 -19.43
CA LEU A 180 10.27 12.68 -18.16
C LEU A 180 9.06 11.74 -18.22
N GLN A 181 7.95 12.18 -18.80
CA GLN A 181 6.76 11.33 -19.00
C GLN A 181 7.11 10.09 -19.85
N LYS A 182 7.81 10.30 -20.97
CA LYS A 182 8.25 9.21 -21.85
C LYS A 182 9.19 8.25 -21.11
N GLN A 183 10.13 8.77 -20.32
CA GLN A 183 11.04 7.94 -19.52
C GLN A 183 10.25 7.02 -18.58
N VAL A 184 9.28 7.57 -17.84
CA VAL A 184 8.42 6.78 -16.94
C VAL A 184 7.62 5.72 -17.70
N GLU A 185 7.05 6.06 -18.86
CA GLU A 185 6.32 5.09 -19.70
C GLU A 185 7.21 3.95 -20.19
N ASP A 186 8.44 4.25 -20.60
CA ASP A 186 9.42 3.26 -21.05
C ASP A 186 9.85 2.35 -19.88
N ASP A 187 10.09 2.92 -18.70
CA ASP A 187 10.45 2.18 -17.49
C ASP A 187 9.32 1.23 -17.05
N ILE A 188 8.05 1.69 -17.05
CA ILE A 188 6.88 0.85 -16.73
C ILE A 188 6.75 -0.30 -17.74
N ARG A 189 6.96 -0.03 -19.03
CA ARG A 189 6.94 -1.05 -20.08
C ARG A 189 8.09 -2.05 -19.94
N GLY A 190 9.22 -1.61 -19.39
CA GLY A 190 10.35 -2.45 -19.01
C GLY A 190 10.02 -3.46 -17.90
N LEU A 191 9.07 -3.13 -17.00
CA LEU A 191 8.66 -4.02 -15.92
C LEU A 191 7.83 -5.21 -16.41
N SER A 192 6.92 -4.98 -17.37
CA SER A 192 6.08 -6.03 -17.93
C SER A 192 5.63 -5.69 -19.35
N ARG A 193 5.65 -6.70 -20.22
CA ARG A 193 5.13 -6.59 -21.60
C ARG A 193 3.62 -6.80 -21.68
N VAL A 194 2.99 -7.25 -20.59
CA VAL A 194 1.55 -7.51 -20.53
C VAL A 194 0.82 -6.21 -20.25
N LYS A 195 -0.21 -5.91 -21.04
CA LYS A 195 -1.06 -4.73 -20.79
C LYS A 195 -1.97 -4.99 -19.59
N ALA A 196 -2.08 -4.02 -18.69
CA ALA A 196 -3.05 -4.07 -17.60
C ALA A 196 -4.48 -4.21 -18.14
N ARG A 197 -5.22 -5.21 -17.64
CA ARG A 197 -6.63 -5.44 -17.95
C ARG A 197 -7.42 -5.47 -16.64
N LEU A 198 -8.51 -4.71 -16.63
CA LEU A 198 -9.48 -4.65 -15.55
C LEU A 198 -10.89 -4.92 -16.12
N PRO A 199 -11.81 -5.54 -15.35
CA PRO A 199 -11.54 -6.11 -14.05
C PRO A 199 -10.60 -7.30 -14.13
N TRP A 200 -9.63 -7.39 -13.21
CA TRP A 200 -8.63 -8.45 -13.26
C TRP A 200 -9.21 -9.82 -12.88
N SER A 201 -10.42 -9.86 -12.34
CA SER A 201 -11.13 -11.07 -11.92
C SER A 201 -12.10 -11.63 -12.97
N ALA A 202 -12.32 -10.94 -14.10
CA ALA A 202 -13.22 -11.45 -15.13
C ALA A 202 -12.55 -12.50 -16.03
N ASP A 203 -13.14 -13.70 -16.06
CA ASP A 203 -12.93 -14.79 -17.02
C ASP A 203 -11.51 -15.34 -17.20
N ASP A 204 -10.75 -15.55 -16.11
CA ASP A 204 -9.54 -16.37 -16.16
C ASP A 204 -9.66 -17.62 -15.27
N PRO A 205 -9.24 -18.81 -15.74
CA PRO A 205 -9.15 -20.00 -14.90
C PRO A 205 -8.18 -19.73 -13.72
N PRO A 206 -8.40 -20.37 -12.56
CA PRO A 206 -7.60 -20.12 -11.37
C PRO A 206 -6.10 -20.29 -11.68
N PRO A 207 -5.24 -19.42 -11.14
CA PRO A 207 -3.81 -19.50 -11.38
C PRO A 207 -3.31 -20.89 -10.95
N THR A 208 -2.66 -21.60 -11.88
CA THR A 208 -1.93 -22.82 -11.53
C THR A 208 -0.76 -22.40 -10.66
N THR A 209 -0.95 -22.45 -9.34
CA THR A 209 0.09 -22.22 -8.34
C THR A 209 1.19 -23.26 -8.52
N LYS A 210 2.21 -22.92 -9.31
CA LYS A 210 3.54 -23.49 -9.07
C LYS A 210 4.17 -22.64 -7.98
N PRO A 211 4.58 -23.22 -6.84
CA PRO A 211 5.21 -22.47 -5.77
C PRO A 211 6.42 -21.73 -6.34
N SER A 212 6.45 -20.42 -6.11
CA SER A 212 7.61 -19.59 -6.40
C SER A 212 8.82 -20.27 -5.77
N LYS A 213 9.85 -20.50 -6.60
CA LYS A 213 11.14 -21.02 -6.12
C LYS A 213 11.57 -20.10 -4.97
N LYS A 214 11.81 -20.70 -3.79
CA LYS A 214 12.47 -20.06 -2.66
C LYS A 214 13.59 -19.15 -3.18
N PRO A 215 13.71 -17.90 -2.72
CA PRO A 215 14.87 -17.09 -3.05
C PRO A 215 16.11 -17.91 -2.71
N LYS A 216 17.00 -18.09 -3.71
CA LYS A 216 18.33 -18.67 -3.47
C LYS A 216 18.97 -17.79 -2.41
N ALA A 217 19.21 -18.36 -1.23
CA ALA A 217 20.07 -17.77 -0.23
C ALA A 217 21.37 -17.38 -0.95
N ALA A 218 21.74 -16.10 -0.84
CA ALA A 218 23.03 -15.62 -1.30
C ALA A 218 24.11 -16.49 -0.63
N ALA A 219 24.84 -17.23 -1.44
CA ALA A 219 26.00 -17.97 -0.97
C ALA A 219 27.04 -16.93 -0.52
N ALA A 220 27.16 -16.75 0.79
CA ALA A 220 28.30 -16.11 1.41
C ALA A 220 29.53 -17.00 1.21
N GLY A 221 30.15 -16.90 0.03
CA GLY A 221 31.45 -17.49 -0.29
C GLY A 221 32.58 -16.61 0.26
N GLY A 222 32.62 -16.41 1.58
CA GLY A 222 33.75 -15.79 2.27
C GLY A 222 34.84 -16.82 2.49
N LYS A 223 35.99 -16.62 1.82
CA LYS A 223 37.21 -17.40 2.01
C LYS A 223 37.66 -17.36 3.48
N GLY A 224 37.77 -18.55 4.06
CA GLY A 224 38.75 -19.05 5.04
C GLY A 224 39.42 -18.11 6.05
N GLY A 225 39.38 -18.54 7.33
CA GLY A 225 40.61 -18.59 8.13
C GLY A 225 40.47 -18.28 9.63
N LYS A 226 40.65 -19.34 10.45
CA LYS A 226 41.09 -19.36 11.87
C LYS A 226 40.13 -18.68 12.87
N GLY A 227 39.36 -19.39 13.69
CA GLY A 227 39.75 -20.48 14.59
C GLY A 227 39.86 -19.90 16.00
N PHE A 228 38.90 -20.15 16.89
CA PHE A 228 39.09 -20.10 18.35
C PHE A 228 38.02 -20.96 19.05
N ALA A 229 38.46 -21.56 20.15
CA ALA A 229 37.96 -22.77 20.73
C ALA A 229 36.73 -22.61 21.65
N ALA A 230 36.15 -23.77 21.94
CA ALA A 230 35.05 -24.04 22.85
C ALA A 230 35.15 -23.37 24.23
N GLY A 231 34.00 -22.88 24.71
CA GLY A 231 33.77 -22.56 26.11
C GLY A 231 32.31 -22.85 26.47
N LYS A 232 32.05 -24.02 27.06
CA LYS A 232 30.78 -24.34 27.74
C LYS A 232 30.65 -23.43 28.97
N ALA A 233 29.50 -22.81 29.18
CA ALA A 233 29.08 -22.37 30.52
C ALA A 233 27.57 -22.49 30.68
N ALA A 234 27.20 -23.15 31.76
CA ALA A 234 25.88 -23.61 32.11
C ALA A 234 24.93 -22.47 32.51
N VAL A 235 23.66 -22.71 32.21
CA VAL A 235 22.48 -22.08 32.80
C VAL A 235 22.51 -22.28 34.33
N ARG A 236 22.36 -21.20 35.08
CA ARG A 236 21.80 -21.25 36.44
C ARG A 236 20.80 -20.12 36.64
N SER A 237 19.59 -20.55 36.93
CA SER A 237 18.49 -19.79 37.49
C SER A 237 18.85 -19.19 38.86
N ARG A 238 18.46 -17.94 39.09
CA ARG A 238 17.71 -17.49 40.26
C ARG A 238 16.74 -16.41 39.83
#